data_AF-A0A1G7LGF9-F1
#
_entry.id   AF-A0A1G7LGF9-F1
#
_cell.length_a   1.000
_cell.length_b   1.000
_cell.length_c   1.000
_cell.angle_alpha   90.00
_cell.angle_beta   90.00
_cell.angle_gamma   90.00
#
_symmetry.space_group_name_H-M   'P 1'
#
loop_
_entity.id
_entity.type
_entity.pdbx_description
1 polymer ?
#
loop_
_entity_poly.entity_id
_entity_poly.type
_entity_poly.pdbx_seq_one_letter_code
_entity_poly.pdbx_strand_id
1 'polypeptide(L)'
;MLYRFAPRSLSIVALVLGGALLAGCTQFPELDRTITPEKEAADYPDLVPIDPLLAQAEAGRIDPAQTEAELTGRAAGLQSRANRISGGGSSAASASRLARLRARAAELRQAGLTPQERKRLEEEPAE
;
A
#
# COMPACT_ATOMS: atom_id res chain seq x y z
N MET A 1 30.54 -22.51 -44.82
CA MET A 1 31.50 -23.41 -44.16
C MET A 1 31.46 -23.09 -42.65
N LEU A 2 30.29 -23.23 -42.04
CA LEU A 2 29.93 -24.34 -41.13
C LEU A 2 30.82 -24.41 -39.89
N TYR A 3 30.31 -23.74 -38.85
CA TYR A 3 30.48 -23.98 -37.41
C TYR A 3 30.96 -25.41 -37.11
N ARG A 4 32.29 -25.59 -37.02
CA ARG A 4 32.93 -26.85 -36.63
C ARG A 4 33.80 -26.66 -35.39
N PHE A 5 33.34 -25.80 -34.48
CA PHE A 5 34.03 -25.49 -33.23
C PHE A 5 33.24 -25.92 -31.97
N ALA A 6 32.10 -26.60 -32.13
CA ALA A 6 31.05 -26.64 -31.09
C ALA A 6 31.03 -27.82 -30.08
N PRO A 7 31.59 -29.03 -30.30
CA PRO A 7 31.37 -30.11 -29.31
C PRO A 7 32.40 -30.09 -28.16
N ARG A 8 33.68 -29.82 -28.44
CA ARG A 8 34.75 -29.92 -27.42
C ARG A 8 34.77 -28.72 -26.48
N SER A 9 34.52 -27.52 -27.01
CA SER A 9 34.42 -26.28 -26.25
C SER A 9 33.19 -26.27 -25.35
N LEU A 10 32.04 -26.74 -25.84
CA LEU A 10 30.82 -26.89 -25.04
C LEU A 10 31.01 -27.93 -23.92
N SER A 11 31.69 -29.05 -24.20
CA SER A 11 32.05 -30.03 -23.15
C SER A 11 33.01 -29.46 -22.10
N ILE A 12 33.99 -28.66 -22.48
CA ILE A 12 34.91 -28.02 -21.51
C ILE A 12 34.14 -27.03 -20.63
N VAL A 13 33.28 -26.19 -21.22
CA VAL A 13 32.46 -25.24 -20.46
C VAL A 13 31.50 -25.99 -19.53
N ALA A 14 30.86 -27.07 -19.98
CA ALA A 14 30.00 -27.89 -19.15
C ALA A 14 30.76 -28.60 -18.01
N LEU A 15 31.98 -29.08 -18.27
CA LEU A 15 32.84 -29.70 -17.26
C LEU A 15 33.27 -28.68 -16.19
N VAL A 16 33.71 -27.48 -16.61
CA VAL A 16 34.12 -26.41 -15.71
C VAL A 16 32.93 -25.90 -14.89
N LEU A 17 31.77 -25.70 -15.54
CA LEU A 17 30.56 -25.26 -14.86
C LEU A 17 30.07 -26.33 -13.87
N GLY A 18 30.02 -27.60 -14.27
CA GLY A 18 29.69 -28.71 -13.37
C GLY A 18 30.64 -28.79 -12.17
N GLY A 19 31.95 -28.70 -12.38
CA GLY A 19 32.94 -28.67 -11.30
C GLY A 19 32.74 -27.49 -10.34
N ALA A 20 32.41 -26.31 -10.85
CA ALA A 20 32.15 -25.12 -10.02
C ALA A 20 30.87 -25.25 -9.19
N LEU A 21 29.79 -25.81 -9.76
CA LEU A 21 28.56 -26.08 -9.01
C LEU A 21 28.79 -27.12 -7.89
N LEU A 22 29.63 -28.14 -8.12
CA LEU A 22 29.97 -29.12 -7.09
C LEU A 22 30.86 -28.51 -5.99
N ALA A 23 31.82 -27.64 -6.33
CA ALA A 23 32.70 -27.01 -5.35
C ALA A 23 31.97 -26.04 -4.40
N GLY A 24 30.88 -25.41 -4.85
CA GLY A 24 30.05 -24.53 -4.01
C GLY A 24 29.19 -25.28 -2.98
N CYS A 25 28.97 -26.58 -3.15
CA CYS A 25 28.14 -27.39 -2.26
C CYS A 25 28.92 -28.17 -1.19
N THR A 26 30.26 -28.16 -1.20
CA THR A 26 31.06 -29.05 -0.33
C THR A 26 32.09 -28.37 0.55
N GLN A 27 32.30 -27.06 0.40
CA GLN A 27 33.29 -26.32 1.20
C GLN A 27 32.59 -25.41 2.21
N PHE A 28 32.01 -26.00 3.26
CA PHE A 28 31.69 -25.24 4.47
C PHE A 28 33.04 -24.82 5.09
N PRO A 29 33.31 -23.53 5.29
CA PRO A 29 34.55 -23.09 5.90
C PRO A 29 34.67 -23.72 7.30
N GLU A 30 35.88 -24.09 7.73
CA GLU A 30 36.13 -24.56 9.09
C GLU A 30 35.80 -23.42 10.09
N LEU A 31 34.55 -23.37 10.55
CA LEU A 31 34.06 -22.43 11.54
C LEU A 31 34.73 -22.65 12.90
N ASP A 32 35.19 -23.88 13.15
CA ASP A 32 35.86 -24.28 14.39
C ASP A 32 37.13 -23.47 14.66
N ARG A 33 37.79 -22.94 13.61
CA ARG A 33 38.96 -22.07 13.75
C ARG A 33 38.66 -20.68 14.32
N THR A 34 37.38 -20.32 14.44
CA THR A 34 36.95 -19.02 14.99
C THR A 34 36.60 -19.07 16.47
N ILE A 35 36.48 -20.28 17.03
CA ILE A 35 36.21 -20.50 18.46
C ILE A 35 37.55 -20.65 19.17
N THR A 36 37.79 -19.79 20.15
CA THR A 36 38.99 -19.90 21.00
C THR A 36 38.78 -21.01 22.03
N PRO A 37 39.83 -21.70 22.52
CA PRO A 37 39.69 -22.76 23.51
C PRO A 37 38.97 -22.28 24.79
N GLU A 38 39.11 -21.00 25.14
CA GLU A 38 38.40 -20.38 26.26
C GLU A 38 36.88 -20.29 26.03
N LYS A 39 36.44 -20.10 24.77
CA LYS A 39 35.00 -20.06 24.43
C LYS A 39 34.40 -21.45 24.32
N GLU A 40 35.18 -22.44 23.91
CA GLU A 40 34.76 -23.83 23.86
C GLU A 40 34.57 -24.42 25.27
N ALA A 41 35.41 -23.98 26.22
CA ALA A 41 35.31 -24.35 27.63
C ALA A 41 34.38 -23.44 28.45
N ALA A 42 33.78 -22.40 27.84
CA ALA A 42 32.89 -21.50 28.54
C ALA A 42 31.56 -22.19 28.87
N ASP A 43 30.97 -21.80 30.00
CA ASP A 43 29.63 -22.25 30.35
C ASP A 43 28.62 -21.81 29.28
N TYR A 44 27.66 -22.70 29.00
CA TYR A 44 26.58 -22.37 28.09
C TYR A 44 25.72 -21.25 28.70
N PRO A 45 25.30 -20.25 27.92
CA PRO A 45 24.51 -19.15 28.46
C PRO A 45 23.15 -19.63 28.97
N ASP A 46 22.63 -18.92 29.96
CA ASP A 46 21.27 -19.15 30.46
C ASP A 46 20.24 -18.93 29.35
N LEU A 47 19.37 -19.91 29.17
CA LEU A 47 18.25 -19.81 28.22
C LEU A 47 17.18 -18.89 28.82
N VAL A 48 16.83 -17.84 28.09
CA VAL A 48 15.74 -16.95 28.49
C VAL A 48 14.40 -17.67 28.31
N PRO A 49 13.52 -17.70 29.33
CA PRO A 49 12.21 -18.33 29.22
C PRO A 49 11.33 -17.67 28.14
N ILE A 50 10.73 -18.48 27.26
CA ILE A 50 9.91 -18.00 26.14
C ILE A 50 8.43 -17.85 26.53
N ASP A 51 7.97 -18.54 27.58
CA ASP A 51 6.57 -18.47 28.05
C ASP A 51 6.05 -17.04 28.30
N PRO A 52 6.82 -16.11 28.92
CA PRO A 52 6.37 -14.73 29.09
C PRO A 52 6.17 -13.98 27.77
N LEU A 53 6.94 -14.33 26.72
CA LEU A 53 6.80 -13.73 25.39
C LEU A 53 5.56 -14.26 24.67
N LEU A 54 5.27 -15.55 24.83
CA LEU A 54 4.07 -16.18 24.28
C LEU A 54 2.81 -15.66 24.95
N ALA A 55 2.82 -15.49 26.28
CA ALA A 55 1.71 -14.92 27.02
C ALA A 55 1.39 -13.48 26.59
N GLN A 56 2.42 -12.67 26.35
CA GLN A 56 2.25 -11.31 25.82
C GLN A 56 1.69 -11.31 24.39
N ALA A 57 2.18 -12.21 23.53
CA ALA A 57 1.69 -12.34 22.16
C ALA A 57 0.22 -12.80 22.12
N GLU A 58 -0.21 -13.64 23.06
CA GLU A 58 -1.60 -14.07 23.20
C GLU A 58 -2.50 -12.93 23.68
N ALA A 59 -2.06 -12.17 24.69
CA ALA A 59 -2.83 -11.03 25.22
C ALA A 59 -3.01 -9.90 24.19
N GLY A 60 -2.06 -9.72 23.28
CA GLY A 60 -2.16 -8.76 22.17
C GLY A 60 -2.95 -9.27 20.96
N ARG A 61 -3.42 -10.52 20.97
CA ARG A 61 -4.13 -11.11 19.83
C ARG A 61 -5.56 -10.58 19.76
N ILE A 62 -5.91 -10.10 18.58
CA ILE A 62 -7.26 -9.69 18.26
C ILE A 62 -8.10 -10.94 17.93
N ASP A 63 -9.30 -11.06 18.52
CA ASP A 63 -10.31 -12.02 18.07
C ASP A 63 -10.89 -11.51 16.73
N PRO A 64 -10.63 -12.21 15.61
CA PRO A 64 -11.03 -11.73 14.29
C PRO A 64 -12.56 -11.67 14.14
N ALA A 65 -13.29 -12.64 14.72
CA ALA A 65 -14.74 -12.73 14.57
C ALA A 65 -15.44 -11.61 15.36
N GLN A 66 -14.99 -11.37 16.59
CA GLN A 66 -15.53 -10.27 17.40
C GLN A 66 -15.21 -8.91 16.78
N THR A 67 -13.98 -8.72 16.30
CA THR A 67 -13.55 -7.45 15.70
C THR A 67 -14.29 -7.15 14.42
N GLU A 68 -14.51 -8.16 13.56
CA GLU A 68 -15.31 -8.01 12.36
C GLU A 68 -16.76 -7.62 12.70
N ALA A 69 -17.37 -8.28 13.70
CA ALA A 69 -18.72 -7.95 14.15
C ALA A 69 -18.82 -6.50 14.67
N GLU A 70 -17.86 -6.04 15.46
CA GLU A 70 -17.82 -4.66 15.96
C GLU A 70 -17.66 -3.64 14.82
N LEU A 71 -16.71 -3.87 13.91
CA LEU A 71 -16.44 -2.96 12.79
C LEU A 71 -17.62 -2.88 11.82
N THR A 72 -18.23 -4.02 11.49
CA THR A 72 -19.42 -4.07 10.62
C THR A 72 -20.62 -3.38 11.27
N GLY A 73 -20.85 -3.59 12.56
CA GLY A 73 -21.90 -2.88 13.31
C GLY A 73 -21.69 -1.36 13.32
N ARG A 74 -20.45 -0.91 13.54
CA ARG A 74 -20.09 0.51 13.47
C ARG A 74 -20.29 1.08 12.07
N ALA A 75 -19.87 0.37 11.03
CA ALA A 75 -20.05 0.77 9.64
C ALA A 75 -21.54 0.91 9.28
N ALA A 76 -22.38 -0.06 9.66
CA ALA A 76 -23.82 0.00 9.44
C ALA A 76 -24.48 1.19 10.15
N GLY A 77 -24.06 1.47 11.39
CA GLY A 77 -24.52 2.63 12.16
C GLY A 77 -24.16 3.96 11.50
N LEU A 78 -22.93 4.08 10.99
CA LEU A 78 -22.47 5.26 10.25
C LEU A 78 -23.23 5.43 8.93
N GLN A 79 -23.40 4.35 8.17
CA GLN A 79 -24.16 4.38 6.91
C GLN A 79 -25.61 4.81 7.14
N SER A 80 -26.24 4.31 8.20
CA SER A 80 -27.61 4.70 8.58
C SER A 80 -27.70 6.19 8.92
N ARG A 81 -26.71 6.74 9.63
CA ARG A 81 -26.63 8.18 9.93
C ARG A 81 -26.45 9.01 8.66
N ALA A 82 -25.54 8.58 7.78
CA ALA A 82 -25.30 9.25 6.50
C ALA A 82 -26.56 9.26 5.63
N ASN A 83 -27.28 8.14 5.53
CA ASN A 83 -28.53 8.05 4.78
C ASN A 83 -29.60 9.01 5.31
N ARG A 84 -29.71 9.19 6.63
CA ARG A 84 -30.64 10.18 7.21
C ARG A 84 -30.26 11.62 6.89
N ILE A 85 -28.97 11.93 6.89
CA ILE A 85 -28.49 13.28 6.55
C ILE A 85 -28.68 13.55 5.06
N SER A 86 -28.32 12.61 4.20
CA SER A 86 -28.38 12.75 2.73
C SER A 86 -29.81 12.66 2.18
N GLY A 87 -30.65 11.78 2.74
CA GLY A 87 -32.05 11.58 2.33
C GLY A 87 -33.06 12.49 3.03
N GLY A 88 -32.63 13.27 4.02
CA GLY A 88 -33.50 14.19 4.75
C GLY A 88 -33.88 15.43 3.95
N GLY A 89 -34.99 16.06 4.32
CA GLY A 89 -35.50 17.31 3.72
C GLY A 89 -34.49 18.47 3.72
N SER A 90 -33.41 18.40 4.51
CA SER A 90 -32.29 19.34 4.46
C SER A 90 -31.56 19.34 3.10
N SER A 91 -31.37 18.18 2.47
CA SER A 91 -30.73 18.05 1.15
C SER A 91 -31.61 18.69 0.07
N ALA A 92 -32.90 18.35 0.04
CA ALA A 92 -33.86 18.92 -0.91
C ALA A 92 -34.07 20.43 -0.69
N ALA A 93 -34.20 20.89 0.56
CA ALA A 93 -34.28 22.31 0.89
C ALA A 93 -33.01 23.06 0.46
N SER A 94 -31.83 22.48 0.68
CA SER A 94 -30.55 23.05 0.25
C SER A 94 -30.43 23.11 -1.27
N ALA A 95 -30.86 22.07 -1.98
CA ALA A 95 -30.89 22.07 -3.45
C ALA A 95 -31.80 23.17 -4.00
N SER A 96 -33.01 23.33 -3.43
CA SER A 96 -33.93 24.41 -3.81
C SER A 96 -33.35 25.80 -3.54
N ARG A 97 -32.68 25.99 -2.39
CA ARG A 97 -32.02 27.24 -2.03
C ARG A 97 -30.88 27.55 -3.00
N LEU A 98 -30.08 26.56 -3.34
CA LEU A 98 -28.97 26.70 -4.28
C LEU A 98 -29.46 27.06 -5.69
N ALA A 99 -30.55 26.44 -6.15
CA ALA A 99 -31.19 26.80 -7.42
C ALA A 99 -31.67 28.27 -7.43
N ARG A 100 -32.33 28.72 -6.35
CA ARG A 100 -32.75 30.12 -6.19
C ARG A 100 -31.56 31.08 -6.19
N LEU A 101 -30.48 30.75 -5.47
CA LEU A 101 -29.27 31.57 -5.42
C LEU A 101 -28.60 31.66 -6.79
N ARG A 102 -28.55 30.57 -7.56
CA ARG A 102 -28.02 30.57 -8.93
C ARG A 102 -28.86 31.43 -9.87
N ALA A 103 -30.19 31.32 -9.80
CA ALA A 103 -31.09 32.15 -10.60
C ALA A 103 -30.90 33.63 -10.29
N ARG A 104 -30.87 34.00 -9.00
CA ARG A 104 -30.62 35.38 -8.57
C ARG A 104 -29.24 35.89 -9.00
N ALA A 105 -28.21 35.05 -8.91
CA ALA A 105 -26.87 35.41 -9.37
C ALA A 105 -26.81 35.61 -10.90
N ALA A 106 -27.57 34.84 -11.69
CA ALA A 106 -27.68 35.05 -13.13
C ALA A 106 -28.38 36.38 -13.47
N GLU A 107 -29.45 36.71 -12.76
CA GLU A 107 -30.15 37.99 -12.89
C GLU A 107 -29.23 39.17 -12.57
N LEU A 108 -28.50 39.12 -11.45
CA LEU A 108 -27.57 40.18 -11.07
C LEU A 108 -26.43 40.35 -12.06
N ARG A 109 -25.93 39.25 -12.66
CA ARG A 109 -24.92 39.32 -13.74
C ARG A 109 -25.47 40.02 -14.98
N GLN A 110 -26.73 39.79 -15.32
CA GLN A 110 -27.36 40.44 -16.48
C GLN A 110 -27.70 41.91 -16.21
N ALA A 111 -28.10 42.23 -14.98
CA ALA A 111 -28.43 43.60 -14.57
C ALA A 111 -27.20 44.49 -14.37
N GLY A 112 -26.06 43.90 -13.96
CA GLY A 112 -24.81 44.62 -13.74
C GLY A 112 -23.99 44.90 -15.00
N LEU A 113 -24.39 44.38 -16.17
CA LEU A 113 -23.69 44.58 -17.43
C LEU A 113 -24.59 45.35 -18.41
N THR A 114 -24.12 46.51 -18.88
CA THR A 114 -24.85 47.25 -19.91
C THR A 114 -24.86 46.47 -21.23
N PRO A 115 -25.87 46.63 -22.11
CA PRO A 115 -25.90 45.96 -23.41
C PRO A 115 -24.65 46.23 -24.27
N GLN A 116 -24.02 47.39 -24.08
CA GLN A 116 -22.76 47.78 -24.72
C GLN A 116 -21.55 47.01 -24.17
N GLU A 117 -21.43 46.87 -22.85
CA GLU A 117 -20.38 46.07 -22.21
C GLU A 117 -20.49 44.58 -22.55
N ARG A 118 -21.72 44.07 -22.68
CA ARG A 118 -21.99 42.69 -23.14
C ARG A 118 -21.51 42.46 -24.56
N LYS A 119 -21.85 43.36 -25.48
CA LYS A 119 -21.35 43.31 -26.87
C LYS A 119 -19.83 43.35 -26.92
N ARG A 120 -19.18 44.20 -26.11
CA ARG A 120 -17.70 44.26 -26.06
C ARG A 120 -17.05 42.95 -25.62
N LEU A 121 -17.66 42.21 -24.68
CA LEU A 121 -17.15 40.91 -24.21
C LEU A 121 -17.41 39.78 -25.21
N GLU A 122 -18.50 39.86 -25.99
CA GLU A 122 -18.82 38.91 -27.07
C GLU A 122 -17.96 39.14 -28.32
N GLU A 123 -17.48 40.37 -28.52
CA GLU A 123 -16.60 40.78 -29.63
C GLU A 123 -15.11 40.66 -29.30
N GLU A 124 -14.72 40.29 -28.08
CA GLU A 124 -13.31 40.08 -27.70
C GLU A 124 -12.73 38.87 -28.48
N PRO A 125 -11.84 39.08 -29.46
CA PRO A 125 -11.26 37.99 -30.22
C PRO A 125 -10.27 37.23 -29.33
N ALA A 126 -10.46 35.92 -29.20
CA ALA A 126 -9.45 35.05 -28.61
C ALA A 126 -8.21 35.03 -29.53
N GLU A 127 -7.18 35.78 -29.15
CA GLU A 127 -5.80 35.58 -29.60
C GLU A 127 -5.15 34.41 -28.84
#